data_AF-A0A927L3W8-F1
#
_entry.id   AF-A0A927L3W8-F1
#
_cell.length_a   1.000
_cell.length_b   1.000
_cell.length_c   1.000
_cell.angle_alpha   90.00
_cell.angle_beta   90.00
_cell.angle_gamma   90.00
#
_symmetry.space_group_name_H-M   'P 1'
#
loop_
_entity.id
_entity.type
_entity.pdbx_description
1 polymer ?
#
loop_
_entity_poly.entity_id
_entity_poly.type
_entity_poly.pdbx_seq_one_letter_code
_entity_poly.pdbx_strand_id
1 'polypeptide(L)'
;MSGQQPWADVRLRAAWARQDWAAILREYRRTTGLSQRGLEPLIGVPQPYISAIESGRKRVTSAELIARMTEGLNVPAELTGIRLQREPDEWAPSTELRERLAHAHQRGRADLRTADWIGVVLAQHRRAEDEVGGLDLWPIVRSQLDQVTALIPGTSGQAADRLLLLAAEHAHWLSWVAWQKDKRGPALAWIDLAHGWAVDGGHPDMASWAQRVRAHYSLEYGDPVRALRTAEGARFAGPRPLSPAAEAAAVHQEAMAAARLGERDRAVRLAEEAHGLALRVPDEEERPGWLYWLDATRARLNAADAAYACQRWADAAAGFREALPALAGFPRDHGYYLARLEDAERRI
;
A
#
# COMPACT_ATOMS: atom_id res chain seq x y z
N MET A 1 -9.30 -25.27 40.30
CA MET A 1 -7.95 -24.68 40.29
C MET A 1 -7.86 -23.77 39.08
N SER A 2 -7.79 -22.47 39.35
CA SER A 2 -7.95 -21.36 38.42
C SER A 2 -6.98 -21.50 37.24
N GLY A 3 -7.50 -21.79 36.04
CA GLY A 3 -6.72 -21.99 34.84
C GLY A 3 -6.01 -20.72 34.42
N GLN A 4 -4.74 -20.60 34.76
CA GLN A 4 -3.87 -19.60 34.15
C GLN A 4 -3.86 -19.83 32.64
N GLN A 5 -4.28 -18.84 31.86
CA GLN A 5 -4.09 -18.87 30.41
C GLN A 5 -2.58 -19.01 30.18
N PRO A 6 -2.09 -20.09 29.54
CA PRO A 6 -0.66 -20.37 29.42
C PRO A 6 0.09 -19.19 28.78
N TRP A 7 -0.59 -18.53 27.85
CA TRP A 7 -0.14 -17.36 27.12
C TRP A 7 -0.12 -16.06 27.93
N ALA A 8 -0.43 -16.06 29.22
CA ALA A 8 -0.13 -14.92 30.10
C ALA A 8 1.34 -14.90 30.57
N ASP A 9 2.06 -16.02 30.43
CA ASP A 9 3.47 -16.14 30.84
C ASP A 9 4.41 -15.39 29.89
N VAL A 10 5.24 -14.51 30.46
CA VAL A 10 6.17 -13.65 29.71
C VAL A 10 7.24 -14.46 28.97
N ARG A 11 7.70 -15.59 29.53
CA ARG A 11 8.74 -16.43 28.89
C ARG A 11 8.17 -17.17 27.70
N LEU A 12 6.95 -17.66 27.80
CA LEU A 12 6.25 -18.26 26.66
C LEU A 12 5.99 -17.24 25.55
N ARG A 13 5.52 -16.02 25.88
CA ARG A 13 5.38 -14.93 24.91
C ARG A 13 6.70 -14.52 24.27
N ALA A 14 7.79 -14.45 25.04
CA ALA A 14 9.12 -14.13 24.52
C ALA A 14 9.70 -15.26 23.64
N ALA A 15 9.37 -16.53 23.92
CA ALA A 15 9.71 -17.65 23.05
C ALA A 15 8.95 -17.59 21.73
N TRP A 16 7.66 -17.25 21.79
CA TRP A 16 6.81 -17.03 20.61
C TRP A 16 7.33 -15.89 19.72
N ALA A 17 7.67 -14.75 20.32
CA ALA A 17 8.23 -13.60 19.60
C ALA A 17 9.55 -13.90 18.87
N ARG A 18 10.31 -14.92 19.29
CA ARG A 18 11.55 -15.36 18.64
C ARG A 18 11.35 -16.53 17.67
N GLN A 19 10.13 -17.03 17.50
CA GLN A 19 9.81 -18.27 16.77
C GLN A 19 10.66 -19.48 17.20
N ASP A 20 11.02 -19.52 18.48
CA ASP A 20 11.85 -20.59 19.04
C ASP A 20 10.94 -21.74 19.49
N TRP A 21 10.59 -22.62 18.55
CA TRP A 21 9.71 -23.78 18.80
C TRP A 21 10.21 -24.70 19.91
N ALA A 22 11.52 -24.82 20.11
CA ALA A 22 12.08 -25.60 21.22
C ALA A 22 11.81 -24.93 22.58
N ALA A 23 11.89 -23.60 22.66
CA ALA A 23 11.53 -22.86 23.87
C ALA A 23 10.01 -22.78 24.07
N ILE A 24 9.21 -22.62 23.01
CA ILE A 24 7.75 -22.56 23.07
C ILE A 24 7.20 -23.85 23.71
N LEU A 25 7.61 -25.03 23.24
CA LEU A 25 7.11 -26.30 23.76
C LEU A 25 7.50 -26.52 25.23
N ARG A 26 8.74 -26.15 25.60
CA ARG A 26 9.23 -26.25 26.99
C ARG A 26 8.48 -25.32 27.94
N GLU A 27 8.31 -24.05 27.57
CA GLU A 27 7.62 -23.06 28.40
C GLU A 27 6.11 -23.32 28.47
N TYR A 28 5.51 -23.80 27.39
CA TYR A 28 4.10 -24.22 27.39
C TYR A 28 3.87 -25.41 28.33
N ARG A 29 4.73 -26.43 28.27
CA ARG A 29 4.72 -27.58 29.20
C ARG A 29 4.92 -27.14 30.65
N ARG A 30 5.87 -26.24 30.90
CA ARG A 30 6.14 -25.71 32.25
C ARG A 30 4.92 -25.00 32.82
N THR A 31 4.23 -24.20 32.01
CA THR A 31 3.09 -23.39 32.44
C THR A 31 1.81 -24.21 32.60
N THR A 32 1.65 -25.28 31.82
CA THR A 32 0.47 -26.16 31.87
C THR A 32 0.65 -27.44 32.71
N GLY A 33 1.88 -27.74 33.14
CA GLY A 33 2.23 -28.99 33.82
C GLY A 33 2.22 -30.23 32.92
N LEU A 34 2.12 -30.07 31.60
CA LEU A 34 2.03 -31.18 30.65
C LEU A 34 3.36 -31.91 30.47
N SER A 35 3.29 -33.23 30.25
CA SER A 35 4.43 -34.04 29.77
C SER A 35 4.65 -33.87 28.25
N GLN A 36 5.78 -34.32 27.69
CA GLN A 36 5.96 -34.31 26.23
C GLN A 36 4.92 -35.20 25.52
N ARG A 37 4.53 -36.32 26.15
CA ARG A 37 3.42 -37.17 25.67
C ARG A 37 2.06 -36.46 25.75
N GLY A 38 1.88 -35.59 26.75
CA GLY A 38 0.67 -34.78 26.90
C GLY A 38 0.52 -33.68 25.83
N LEU A 39 1.60 -33.30 25.15
CA LEU A 39 1.55 -32.37 24.01
C LEU A 39 1.11 -33.04 22.71
N GLU A 40 1.39 -34.34 22.51
CA GLU A 40 1.08 -35.05 21.27
C GLU A 40 -0.35 -34.85 20.76
N PRO A 41 -1.41 -35.04 21.58
CA PRO A 41 -2.78 -34.87 21.11
C PRO A 41 -3.14 -33.41 20.81
N LEU A 42 -2.41 -32.44 21.35
CA LEU A 42 -2.66 -31.02 21.12
C LEU A 42 -2.12 -30.58 19.78
N ILE A 43 -0.86 -30.94 19.47
CA ILE A 43 -0.15 -30.43 18.30
C ILE A 43 -0.01 -31.44 17.15
N GLY A 44 -0.56 -32.64 17.32
CA GLY A 44 -0.62 -33.68 16.28
C GLY A 44 0.76 -34.22 15.87
N VAL A 45 1.75 -34.20 16.77
CA VAL A 45 3.08 -34.77 16.54
C VAL A 45 3.49 -35.77 17.63
N PRO A 46 4.08 -36.93 17.30
CA PRO A 46 4.51 -37.92 18.30
C PRO A 46 5.62 -37.42 19.24
N GLN A 47 5.71 -37.92 20.47
CA GLN A 47 6.69 -37.48 21.47
C GLN A 47 8.15 -37.64 21.03
N PRO A 48 8.55 -38.67 20.26
CA PRO A 48 9.91 -38.72 19.72
C PRO A 48 10.25 -37.48 18.85
N TYR A 49 9.27 -36.95 18.12
CA TYR A 49 9.41 -35.73 17.32
C TYR A 49 9.49 -34.49 18.22
N ILE A 50 8.65 -34.40 19.25
CA ILE A 50 8.66 -33.32 20.25
C ILE A 50 10.01 -33.26 20.97
N SER A 51 10.54 -34.41 21.39
CA SER A 51 11.85 -34.52 22.02
C SER A 51 12.99 -34.09 21.08
N ALA A 52 12.90 -34.44 19.79
CA ALA A 52 13.86 -33.99 18.79
C ALA A 52 13.83 -32.47 18.57
N ILE A 53 12.64 -31.85 18.65
CA ILE A 53 12.50 -30.38 18.61
C ILE A 53 13.12 -29.75 19.86
N GLU A 54 12.72 -30.18 21.06
CA GLU A 54 13.18 -29.57 22.32
C GLU A 54 14.70 -29.71 22.51
N SER A 55 15.30 -30.78 22.00
CA SER A 55 16.77 -31.00 22.01
C SER A 55 17.52 -30.32 20.86
N GLY A 56 16.82 -29.60 19.98
CA GLY A 56 17.42 -28.88 18.84
C GLY A 56 17.87 -29.77 17.68
N ARG A 57 17.65 -31.09 17.77
CA ARG A 57 17.99 -32.06 16.71
C ARG A 57 17.07 -31.96 15.50
N LYS A 58 15.87 -31.37 15.65
CA LYS A 58 14.92 -31.14 14.56
C LYS A 58 14.34 -29.73 14.65
N ARG A 59 14.33 -29.02 13.53
CA ARG A 59 13.70 -27.70 13.43
C ARG A 59 12.29 -27.83 12.87
N VAL A 60 11.38 -26.99 13.34
CA VAL A 60 10.02 -26.87 12.81
C VAL A 60 10.07 -25.82 11.69
N THR A 61 10.02 -26.27 10.44
CA THR A 61 10.14 -25.39 9.26
C THR A 61 8.93 -25.43 8.33
N SER A 62 8.11 -26.49 8.37
CA SER A 62 6.93 -26.62 7.51
C SER A 62 5.80 -25.70 7.97
N ALA A 63 5.25 -24.91 7.05
CA ALA A 63 4.13 -24.01 7.31
C ALA A 63 2.87 -24.75 7.78
N GLU A 64 2.60 -25.94 7.24
CA GLU A 64 1.47 -26.77 7.66
C GLU A 64 1.65 -27.28 9.09
N LEU A 65 2.89 -27.65 9.45
CA LEU A 65 3.21 -28.08 10.81
C LEU A 65 3.15 -26.92 11.80
N ILE A 66 3.62 -25.73 11.40
CA ILE A 66 3.54 -24.50 12.20
C ILE A 66 2.07 -24.13 12.46
N ALA A 67 1.22 -24.14 11.43
CA ALA A 67 -0.20 -23.85 11.56
C ALA A 67 -0.89 -24.81 12.53
N ARG A 68 -0.66 -26.12 12.37
CA ARG A 68 -1.20 -27.16 13.24
C ARG A 68 -0.71 -27.03 14.69
N MET A 69 0.57 -26.72 14.91
CA MET A 69 1.12 -26.50 16.25
C MET A 69 0.58 -25.20 16.88
N THR A 70 0.37 -24.15 16.09
CA THR A 70 -0.21 -22.87 16.52
C THR A 70 -1.66 -23.05 16.98
N GLU A 71 -2.47 -23.74 16.18
CA GLU A 71 -3.84 -24.09 16.51
C GLU A 71 -3.90 -24.98 17.76
N GLY A 72 -3.08 -26.03 17.79
CA GLY A 72 -3.03 -27.00 18.89
C GLY A 72 -2.64 -26.41 20.25
N LEU A 73 -1.81 -25.37 20.27
CA LEU A 73 -1.42 -24.65 21.48
C LEU A 73 -2.39 -23.52 21.86
N ASN A 74 -3.48 -23.35 21.11
CA ASN A 74 -4.46 -22.26 21.27
C ASN A 74 -3.77 -20.89 21.39
N VAL A 75 -2.86 -20.59 20.47
CA VAL A 75 -2.15 -19.29 20.46
C VAL A 75 -3.19 -18.17 20.30
N PRO A 76 -3.25 -17.19 21.22
CA PRO A 76 -4.19 -16.08 21.14
C PRO A 76 -4.05 -15.29 19.83
N ALA A 77 -5.17 -14.79 19.31
CA ALA A 77 -5.22 -14.04 18.07
C ALA A 77 -4.32 -12.79 18.09
N GLU A 78 -4.13 -12.17 19.26
CA GLU A 78 -3.23 -11.05 19.45
C GLU A 78 -1.74 -11.41 19.28
N LEU A 79 -1.38 -12.69 19.44
CA LEU A 79 -0.03 -13.19 19.23
C LEU A 79 0.17 -13.80 17.83
N THR A 80 -0.90 -14.27 17.18
CA THR A 80 -0.86 -14.69 15.76
C THR A 80 -0.98 -13.51 14.79
N GLY A 81 -1.59 -12.40 15.23
CA GLY A 81 -1.65 -11.12 14.52
C GLY A 81 -0.29 -10.44 14.36
N ILE A 82 0.73 -10.92 15.07
CA ILE A 82 2.14 -10.65 14.80
C ILE A 82 2.68 -11.86 14.04
N ARG A 83 2.31 -11.98 12.77
CA ARG A 83 2.91 -12.97 11.88
C ARG A 83 4.38 -12.64 11.76
N LEU A 84 5.22 -13.53 12.27
CA LEU A 84 6.66 -13.44 12.09
C LEU A 84 6.99 -13.60 10.61
N GLN A 85 7.58 -12.53 10.09
CA GLN A 85 8.44 -12.42 8.92
C GLN A 85 8.30 -13.57 7.93
N ARG A 86 7.48 -13.34 6.91
CA ARG A 86 7.74 -13.89 5.59
C ARG A 86 9.12 -13.35 5.19
N GLU A 87 10.07 -14.22 4.83
CA GLU A 87 11.46 -13.80 4.67
C GLU A 87 11.54 -12.58 3.74
N PRO A 88 12.35 -11.55 4.08
CA PRO A 88 12.55 -10.37 3.25
C PRO A 88 12.92 -10.69 1.79
N ASP A 89 13.39 -11.92 1.51
CA ASP A 89 13.88 -12.34 0.20
C ASP A 89 12.78 -12.51 -0.86
N GLU A 90 11.51 -12.77 -0.49
CA GLU A 90 10.40 -12.86 -1.48
C GLU A 90 10.10 -11.51 -2.14
N TRP A 91 10.33 -10.41 -1.42
CA TRP A 91 10.14 -9.04 -1.89
C TRP A 91 11.45 -8.27 -2.01
N ALA A 92 12.59 -8.94 -1.81
CA ALA A 92 13.89 -8.32 -1.99
C ALA A 92 14.11 -8.03 -3.47
N PRO A 93 14.83 -6.95 -3.81
CA PRO A 93 15.26 -6.73 -5.17
C PRO A 93 16.06 -7.94 -5.67
N SER A 94 15.89 -8.29 -6.95
CA SER A 94 16.58 -9.43 -7.57
C SER A 94 18.09 -9.35 -7.37
N THR A 95 18.78 -10.50 -7.41
CA THR A 95 20.26 -10.51 -7.31
C THR A 95 20.91 -9.58 -8.33
N GLU A 96 20.41 -9.57 -9.57
CA GLU A 96 20.86 -8.64 -10.61
C GLU A 96 20.70 -7.17 -10.17
N LEU A 97 19.55 -6.78 -9.62
CA LEU A 97 19.35 -5.41 -9.15
C LEU A 97 20.27 -5.09 -7.96
N ARG A 98 20.47 -6.02 -7.02
CA ARG A 98 21.38 -5.83 -5.89
C ARG A 98 22.81 -5.57 -6.36
N GLU A 99 23.30 -6.35 -7.33
CA GLU A 99 24.63 -6.17 -7.92
C GLU A 99 24.76 -4.82 -8.64
N ARG A 100 23.73 -4.44 -9.42
CA ARG A 100 23.71 -3.16 -10.13
C ARG A 100 23.67 -1.96 -9.19
N LEU A 101 22.86 -2.03 -8.13
CA LEU A 101 22.80 -1.01 -7.09
C LEU A 101 24.13 -0.89 -6.36
N ALA A 102 24.75 -2.01 -5.97
CA ALA A 102 26.05 -2.03 -5.32
C ALA A 102 27.13 -1.38 -6.21
N HIS A 103 27.13 -1.71 -7.51
CA HIS A 103 28.04 -1.10 -8.48
C HIS A 103 27.79 0.41 -8.65
N ALA A 104 26.54 0.85 -8.74
CA ALA A 104 26.19 2.27 -8.82
C ALA A 104 26.64 3.03 -7.56
N HIS A 105 26.45 2.45 -6.37
CA HIS A 105 26.91 3.04 -5.11
C HIS A 105 28.43 3.10 -5.03
N GLN A 106 29.15 2.07 -5.46
CA GLN A 106 30.62 2.08 -5.53
C GLN A 106 31.13 3.19 -6.45
N ARG A 107 30.44 3.43 -7.56
CA ARG A 107 30.75 4.50 -8.52
C ARG A 107 30.27 5.88 -8.07
N GLY A 108 29.42 5.95 -7.04
CA GLY A 108 28.73 7.17 -6.60
C GLY A 108 27.72 7.73 -7.60
N ARG A 109 27.33 6.97 -8.63
CA ARG A 109 26.45 7.42 -9.72
C ARG A 109 25.73 6.26 -10.40
N ALA A 110 24.51 6.50 -10.85
CA ALA A 110 23.73 5.53 -11.61
C ALA A 110 23.75 5.82 -13.12
N ASP A 111 23.50 4.78 -13.93
CA ASP A 111 23.10 4.93 -15.33
C ASP A 111 21.57 4.81 -15.47
N LEU A 112 21.05 5.22 -16.63
CA LEU A 112 19.61 5.22 -16.87
C LEU A 112 19.00 3.82 -16.77
N ARG A 113 19.70 2.80 -17.27
CA ARG A 113 19.23 1.40 -17.21
C ARG A 113 19.06 0.92 -15.76
N THR A 114 19.95 1.33 -14.86
CA THR A 114 19.84 0.99 -13.43
C THR A 114 18.67 1.73 -12.80
N ALA A 115 18.47 3.00 -13.14
CA ALA A 115 17.30 3.75 -12.69
C ALA A 115 15.99 3.12 -13.18
N ASP A 116 15.90 2.72 -14.45
CA ASP A 116 14.69 2.08 -14.98
C ASP A 116 14.36 0.76 -14.29
N TRP A 117 15.38 -0.04 -13.97
CA TRP A 117 15.17 -1.31 -13.26
C TRP A 117 14.68 -1.13 -11.82
N ILE A 118 15.11 -0.07 -11.13
CA ILE A 118 14.54 0.31 -9.81
C ILE A 118 13.04 0.60 -9.95
N GLY A 119 12.64 1.27 -11.03
CA GLY A 119 11.23 1.56 -11.31
C GLY A 119 10.37 0.29 -11.51
N VAL A 120 10.91 -0.74 -12.16
CA VAL A 120 10.22 -2.03 -12.31
C VAL A 120 9.93 -2.66 -10.96
N VAL A 121 10.91 -2.67 -10.05
CA VAL A 121 10.74 -3.25 -8.71
C VAL A 121 9.75 -2.45 -7.87
N LEU A 122 9.78 -1.12 -7.94
CA LEU A 122 8.79 -0.29 -7.25
C LEU A 122 7.35 -0.56 -7.74
N ALA A 123 7.15 -0.77 -9.05
CA ALA A 123 5.85 -1.12 -9.60
C ALA A 123 5.36 -2.50 -9.13
N GLN A 124 6.27 -3.44 -8.85
CA GLN A 124 5.94 -4.73 -8.24
C GLN A 124 5.52 -4.55 -6.78
N HIS A 125 6.28 -3.76 -5.99
CA HIS A 125 5.92 -3.47 -4.59
C HIS A 125 4.58 -2.75 -4.45
N ARG A 126 4.23 -1.88 -5.40
CA ARG A 126 2.92 -1.21 -5.44
C ARG A 126 1.78 -2.21 -5.56
N ARG A 127 1.90 -3.20 -6.45
CA ARG A 127 0.89 -4.27 -6.61
C ARG A 127 0.89 -5.24 -5.42
N ALA A 128 2.06 -5.47 -4.82
CA ALA A 128 2.19 -6.31 -3.63
C ALA A 128 1.58 -5.69 -2.36
N GLU A 129 1.51 -4.36 -2.27
CA GLU A 129 0.90 -3.67 -1.12
C GLU A 129 -0.56 -4.07 -0.94
N ASP A 130 -1.29 -4.26 -2.05
CA ASP A 130 -2.67 -4.73 -2.06
C ASP A 130 -2.84 -6.12 -1.41
N GLU A 131 -1.78 -6.94 -1.40
CA GLU A 131 -1.80 -8.33 -0.90
C GLU A 131 -1.17 -8.48 0.51
N VAL A 132 -0.06 -7.79 0.77
CA VAL A 132 0.78 -7.99 1.96
C VAL A 132 0.51 -6.93 3.05
N GLY A 133 -0.01 -5.76 2.66
CA GLY A 133 -0.28 -4.64 3.55
C GLY A 133 0.93 -3.72 3.76
N GLY A 134 0.71 -2.41 3.67
CA GLY A 134 1.78 -1.41 3.58
C GLY A 134 2.75 -1.31 4.76
N LEU A 135 2.42 -1.75 5.98
CA LEU A 135 3.36 -1.66 7.11
C LEU A 135 4.52 -2.66 7.02
N ASP A 136 4.26 -3.85 6.48
CA ASP A 136 5.27 -4.90 6.39
C ASP A 136 6.32 -4.54 5.32
N LEU A 137 5.89 -3.83 4.27
CA LEU A 137 6.77 -3.34 3.21
C LEU A 137 7.50 -2.03 3.58
N TRP A 138 7.11 -1.36 4.67
CA TRP A 138 7.66 -0.04 5.02
C TRP A 138 9.20 -0.01 5.13
N PRO A 139 9.85 -0.93 5.88
CA PRO A 139 11.32 -0.92 6.00
C PRO A 139 12.02 -1.13 4.66
N ILE A 140 11.41 -1.92 3.77
CA ILE A 140 11.94 -2.23 2.43
C ILE A 140 11.89 -0.97 1.56
N VAL A 141 10.71 -0.36 1.41
CA VAL A 141 10.53 0.84 0.59
C VAL A 141 11.34 2.02 1.13
N ARG A 142 11.45 2.15 2.45
CA ARG A 142 12.30 3.18 3.07
C ARG A 142 13.78 2.99 2.75
N SER A 143 14.28 1.76 2.86
CA SER A 143 15.66 1.42 2.50
C SER A 143 15.96 1.66 1.01
N GLN A 144 15.00 1.37 0.13
CA GLN A 144 15.13 1.67 -1.30
C GLN A 144 15.20 3.18 -1.57
N LEU A 145 14.35 3.97 -0.90
CA LEU A 145 14.40 5.44 -1.00
C LEU A 145 15.76 5.98 -0.54
N ASP A 146 16.33 5.45 0.54
CA ASP A 146 17.66 5.85 1.01
C ASP A 146 18.75 5.52 -0.02
N GLN A 147 18.67 4.36 -0.68
CA GLN A 147 19.59 3.99 -1.77
C GLN A 147 19.42 4.87 -3.02
N VAL A 148 18.19 5.20 -3.41
CA VAL A 148 17.91 6.08 -4.57
C VAL A 148 18.45 7.48 -4.29
N THR A 149 18.15 8.04 -3.12
CA THR A 149 18.54 9.41 -2.77
C THR A 149 20.04 9.57 -2.58
N ALA A 150 20.75 8.54 -2.11
CA ALA A 150 22.22 8.53 -2.03
C ALA A 150 22.91 8.66 -3.41
N LEU A 151 22.25 8.24 -4.48
CA LEU A 151 22.81 8.29 -5.85
C LEU A 151 22.54 9.62 -6.57
N ILE A 152 21.59 10.44 -6.10
CA ILE A 152 21.19 11.68 -6.77
C ILE A 152 22.37 12.67 -6.90
N PRO A 153 23.16 12.98 -5.85
CA PRO A 153 24.19 14.03 -5.95
C PRO A 153 25.31 13.76 -6.96
N GLY A 154 25.61 12.49 -7.25
CA GLY A 154 26.66 12.09 -8.20
C GLY A 154 26.14 11.72 -9.59
N THR A 155 24.83 11.73 -9.81
CA THR A 155 24.20 11.36 -11.09
C THR A 155 23.76 12.63 -11.83
N SER A 156 23.84 12.65 -13.16
CA SER A 156 23.48 13.80 -13.99
C SER A 156 22.65 13.41 -15.22
N GLY A 157 21.97 14.37 -15.83
CA GLY A 157 21.17 14.17 -17.04
C GLY A 157 19.94 13.28 -16.79
N GLN A 158 19.48 12.57 -17.82
CA GLN A 158 18.25 11.76 -17.75
C GLN A 158 18.23 10.73 -16.62
N ALA A 159 19.40 10.20 -16.23
CA ALA A 159 19.50 9.28 -15.10
C ALA A 159 19.18 9.98 -13.77
N ALA A 160 19.60 11.24 -13.59
CA ALA A 160 19.28 12.03 -12.41
C ALA A 160 17.79 12.37 -12.36
N ASP A 161 17.22 12.78 -13.50
CA ASP A 161 15.78 13.05 -13.63
C ASP A 161 14.99 11.80 -13.24
N ARG A 162 15.40 10.61 -13.72
CA ARG A 162 14.74 9.35 -13.39
C ARG A 162 14.88 8.99 -11.91
N LEU A 163 16.04 9.21 -11.29
CA LEU A 163 16.22 8.99 -9.85
C LEU A 163 15.33 9.92 -9.00
N LEU A 164 15.17 11.17 -9.41
CA LEU A 164 14.26 12.11 -8.74
C LEU A 164 12.80 11.66 -8.85
N LEU A 165 12.37 11.18 -10.02
CA LEU A 165 11.04 10.58 -10.16
C LEU A 165 10.85 9.37 -9.25
N LEU A 166 11.84 8.47 -9.18
CA LEU A 166 11.78 7.30 -8.31
C LEU A 166 11.72 7.70 -6.84
N ALA A 167 12.52 8.68 -6.41
CA ALA A 167 12.46 9.22 -5.06
C ALA A 167 11.04 9.74 -4.74
N ALA A 168 10.45 10.48 -5.67
CA ALA A 168 9.07 10.96 -5.53
C ALA A 168 8.07 9.80 -5.40
N GLU A 169 8.17 8.76 -6.23
CA GLU A 169 7.25 7.62 -6.19
C GLU A 169 7.33 6.84 -4.87
N HIS A 170 8.54 6.62 -4.34
CA HIS A 170 8.72 5.98 -3.02
C HIS A 170 8.16 6.85 -1.90
N ALA A 171 8.39 8.17 -1.95
CA ALA A 171 7.87 9.12 -0.98
C ALA A 171 6.35 9.14 -0.97
N HIS A 172 5.72 9.15 -2.14
CA HIS A 172 4.28 9.02 -2.26
C HIS A 172 3.76 7.71 -1.63
N TRP A 173 4.44 6.59 -1.85
CA TRP A 173 4.06 5.32 -1.24
C TRP A 173 4.14 5.38 0.30
N LEU A 174 5.23 5.94 0.85
CA LEU A 174 5.39 6.13 2.29
C LEU A 174 4.29 7.07 2.85
N SER A 175 3.94 8.12 2.10
CA SER A 175 2.81 8.99 2.43
C SER A 175 1.50 8.21 2.55
N TRP A 176 1.20 7.36 1.56
CA TRP A 176 -0.03 6.57 1.50
C TRP A 176 -0.14 5.60 2.67
N VAL A 177 0.93 4.86 2.98
CA VAL A 177 0.94 3.94 4.12
C VAL A 177 0.80 4.69 5.44
N ALA A 178 1.49 5.82 5.61
CA ALA A 178 1.35 6.66 6.80
C ALA A 178 -0.10 7.16 6.98
N TRP A 179 -0.74 7.58 5.89
CA TRP A 179 -2.14 8.01 5.87
C TRP A 179 -3.09 6.90 6.33
N GLN A 180 -2.97 5.68 5.76
CA GLN A 180 -3.79 4.54 6.16
C GLN A 180 -3.65 4.17 7.65
N LYS A 181 -2.55 4.53 8.29
CA LYS A 181 -2.27 4.28 9.72
C LYS A 181 -2.54 5.49 10.61
N ASP A 182 -3.31 6.45 10.10
CA ASP A 182 -3.69 7.71 10.76
C ASP A 182 -2.47 8.52 11.25
N LYS A 183 -1.32 8.37 10.58
CA LYS A 183 -0.10 9.14 10.84
C LYS A 183 -0.06 10.36 9.93
N ARG A 184 -0.91 11.34 10.23
CA ARG A 184 -1.20 12.51 9.38
C ARG A 184 0.02 13.40 9.11
N GLY A 185 0.77 13.76 10.16
CA GLY A 185 1.99 14.57 10.01
C GLY A 185 3.01 13.92 9.08
N PRO A 186 3.40 12.65 9.33
CA PRO A 186 4.25 11.89 8.41
C PRO A 186 3.70 11.78 6.99
N ALA A 187 2.39 11.55 6.81
CA ALA A 187 1.79 11.49 5.48
C ALA A 187 2.00 12.80 4.69
N LEU A 188 1.72 13.94 5.32
CA LEU A 188 1.93 15.25 4.70
C LEU A 188 3.41 15.54 4.41
N ALA A 189 4.31 15.20 5.34
CA ALA A 189 5.75 15.40 5.12
C ALA A 189 6.26 14.58 3.93
N TRP A 190 5.83 13.32 3.80
CA TRP A 190 6.22 12.47 2.68
C TRP A 190 5.65 12.92 1.35
N ILE A 191 4.40 13.39 1.29
CA ILE A 191 3.83 13.88 0.03
C ILE A 191 4.45 15.22 -0.42
N ASP A 192 4.83 16.08 0.53
CA ASP A 192 5.54 17.32 0.23
C ASP A 192 6.95 17.04 -0.32
N LEU A 193 7.66 16.05 0.24
CA LEU A 193 8.93 15.55 -0.33
C LEU A 193 8.75 14.96 -1.74
N ALA A 194 7.68 14.17 -1.94
CA ALA A 194 7.36 13.62 -3.25
C ALA A 194 7.17 14.73 -4.29
N HIS A 195 6.44 15.78 -3.94
CA HIS A 195 6.21 16.93 -4.79
C HIS A 195 7.52 17.66 -5.12
N GLY A 196 8.38 17.91 -4.12
CA GLY A 196 9.68 18.56 -4.31
C GLY A 196 10.56 17.83 -5.33
N TRP A 197 10.76 16.52 -5.14
CA TRP A 197 11.54 15.71 -6.07
C TRP A 197 10.94 15.65 -7.48
N ALA A 198 9.61 15.63 -7.60
CA ALA A 198 8.95 15.68 -8.90
C ALA A 198 9.17 17.00 -9.62
N VAL A 199 9.11 18.13 -8.91
CA VAL A 199 9.40 19.46 -9.48
C VAL A 199 10.87 19.58 -9.89
N ASP A 200 11.79 19.18 -9.02
CA ASP A 200 13.23 19.24 -9.28
C ASP A 200 13.65 18.39 -10.48
N GLY A 201 13.03 17.22 -10.66
CA GLY A 201 13.26 16.34 -11.81
C GLY A 201 12.46 16.73 -13.07
N GLY A 202 11.65 17.78 -13.01
CA GLY A 202 10.83 18.24 -14.14
C GLY A 202 9.72 17.25 -14.55
N HIS A 203 9.11 16.55 -13.60
CA HIS A 203 8.07 15.53 -13.79
C HIS A 203 6.66 16.07 -13.44
N PRO A 204 5.98 16.77 -14.37
CA PRO A 204 4.73 17.46 -14.08
C PRO A 204 3.60 16.51 -13.67
N ASP A 205 3.51 15.31 -14.26
CA ASP A 205 2.50 14.30 -13.91
C ASP A 205 2.64 13.84 -12.45
N MET A 206 3.88 13.64 -11.98
CA MET A 206 4.11 13.24 -10.60
C MET A 206 3.91 14.40 -9.63
N ALA A 207 4.30 15.62 -10.02
CA ALA A 207 4.05 16.82 -9.23
C ALA A 207 2.54 17.09 -9.07
N SER A 208 1.76 16.90 -10.15
CA SER A 208 0.30 16.96 -10.17
C SER A 208 -0.31 15.88 -9.27
N TRP A 209 0.16 14.64 -9.40
CA TRP A 209 -0.27 13.54 -8.55
C TRP A 209 -0.06 13.81 -7.06
N ALA A 210 1.12 14.31 -6.67
CA ALA A 210 1.41 14.64 -5.28
C ALA A 210 0.48 15.74 -4.74
N GLN A 211 0.23 16.81 -5.53
CA GLN A 211 -0.73 17.87 -5.19
C GLN A 211 -2.16 17.33 -5.06
N ARG A 212 -2.59 16.45 -5.98
CA ARG A 212 -3.89 15.76 -5.91
C ARG A 212 -4.04 14.95 -4.62
N VAL A 213 -3.02 14.17 -4.24
CA VAL A 213 -3.02 13.39 -2.99
C VAL A 213 -3.11 14.32 -1.77
N ARG A 214 -2.37 15.43 -1.77
CA ARG A 214 -2.44 16.45 -0.70
C ARG A 214 -3.82 17.11 -0.61
N ALA A 215 -4.47 17.36 -1.74
CA ALA A 215 -5.85 17.83 -1.79
C ALA A 215 -6.83 16.80 -1.21
N HIS A 216 -6.65 15.51 -1.53
CA HIS A 216 -7.43 14.42 -0.95
C HIS A 216 -7.30 14.37 0.57
N TYR A 217 -6.08 14.43 1.11
CA TYR A 217 -5.87 14.45 2.57
C TYR A 217 -6.53 15.65 3.23
N SER A 218 -6.47 16.84 2.61
CA SER A 218 -7.12 18.05 3.12
C SER A 218 -8.64 17.89 3.14
N LEU A 219 -9.21 17.27 2.10
CA LEU A 219 -10.65 17.03 1.99
C LEU A 219 -11.15 16.08 3.08
N GLU A 220 -10.46 14.95 3.25
CA GLU A 220 -10.78 13.93 4.26
C GLU A 220 -10.61 14.45 5.69
N TYR A 221 -9.68 15.38 5.91
CA TYR A 221 -9.50 16.05 7.20
C TYR A 221 -10.58 17.11 7.48
N GLY A 222 -11.46 17.42 6.52
CA GLY A 222 -12.54 18.38 6.69
C GLY A 222 -12.16 19.83 6.36
N ASP A 223 -11.12 20.04 5.53
CA ASP A 223 -10.76 21.35 4.99
C ASP A 223 -11.03 21.40 3.46
N PRO A 224 -12.32 21.47 3.05
CA PRO A 224 -12.68 21.44 1.63
C PRO A 224 -12.23 22.69 0.86
N VAL A 225 -12.07 23.84 1.53
CA VAL A 225 -11.59 25.08 0.89
C VAL A 225 -10.13 24.94 0.48
N ARG A 226 -9.28 24.44 1.38
CA ARG A 226 -7.88 24.15 1.04
C ARG A 226 -7.76 23.01 0.03
N ALA A 227 -8.61 21.99 0.16
CA ALA A 227 -8.64 20.87 -0.79
C ALA A 227 -8.90 21.38 -2.22
N LEU A 228 -9.91 22.24 -2.41
CA LEU A 228 -10.23 22.79 -3.72
C LEU A 228 -9.05 23.59 -4.30
N ARG A 229 -8.50 24.53 -3.53
CA ARG A 229 -7.33 25.33 -3.98
C ARG A 229 -6.13 24.48 -4.35
N THR A 230 -5.88 23.41 -3.58
CA THR A 230 -4.77 22.48 -3.84
C THR A 230 -5.04 21.65 -5.09
N ALA A 231 -6.30 21.22 -5.31
CA ALA A 231 -6.69 20.47 -6.50
C ALA A 231 -6.65 21.31 -7.78
N GLU A 232 -7.07 22.57 -7.74
CA GLU A 232 -6.93 23.52 -8.85
C GLU A 232 -5.45 23.69 -9.24
N GLY A 233 -4.56 23.83 -8.25
CA GLY A 233 -3.13 23.91 -8.47
C GLY A 233 -2.51 22.64 -9.07
N ALA A 234 -3.07 21.46 -8.78
CA ALA A 234 -2.59 20.19 -9.33
C ALA A 234 -2.68 20.13 -10.86
N ARG A 235 -3.57 20.91 -11.49
CA ARG A 235 -3.72 20.98 -12.96
C ARG A 235 -2.58 21.73 -13.66
N PHE A 236 -1.85 22.55 -12.91
CA PHE A 236 -0.81 23.44 -13.44
C PHE A 236 0.58 23.12 -12.87
N ALA A 237 0.85 21.84 -12.63
CA ALA A 237 2.02 21.37 -11.87
C ALA A 237 3.38 21.47 -12.60
N GLY A 238 3.45 22.13 -13.75
CA GLY A 238 4.70 22.36 -14.47
C GLY A 238 4.53 23.08 -15.80
N PRO A 239 5.64 23.37 -16.52
CA PRO A 239 5.62 24.12 -17.77
C PRO A 239 5.14 23.29 -18.97
N ARG A 240 5.06 21.97 -18.83
CA ARG A 240 4.56 21.04 -19.86
C ARG A 240 3.13 20.62 -19.52
N PRO A 241 2.27 20.39 -20.52
CA PRO A 241 0.96 19.79 -20.29
C PRO A 241 1.07 18.45 -19.57
N LEU A 242 0.05 18.14 -18.76
CA LEU A 242 -0.09 16.84 -18.12
C LEU A 242 -0.47 15.78 -19.14
N SER A 243 -0.13 14.52 -18.88
CA SER A 243 -0.77 13.42 -19.60
C SER A 243 -2.28 13.38 -19.30
N PRO A 244 -3.11 12.88 -20.23
CA PRO A 244 -4.55 12.77 -19.99
C PRO A 244 -4.90 11.99 -18.71
N ALA A 245 -4.12 10.97 -18.36
CA ALA A 245 -4.30 10.21 -17.12
C ALA A 245 -4.08 11.06 -15.86
N ALA A 246 -2.98 11.83 -15.83
CA ALA A 246 -2.66 12.69 -14.70
C ALA A 246 -3.66 13.84 -14.57
N GLU A 247 -4.05 14.44 -15.69
CA GLU A 247 -5.07 15.49 -15.72
C GLU A 247 -6.43 14.96 -15.25
N ALA A 248 -6.86 13.79 -15.72
CA ALA A 248 -8.10 13.16 -15.26
C ALA A 248 -8.14 12.97 -13.74
N ALA A 249 -7.04 12.49 -13.15
CA ALA A 249 -6.94 12.29 -11.71
C ALA A 249 -6.98 13.64 -10.94
N ALA A 250 -6.33 14.68 -11.45
CA ALA A 250 -6.35 16.02 -10.86
C ALA A 250 -7.75 16.65 -10.92
N VAL A 251 -8.38 16.64 -12.09
CA VAL A 251 -9.73 17.19 -12.32
C VAL A 251 -10.78 16.45 -11.50
N HIS A 252 -10.67 15.12 -11.36
CA HIS A 252 -11.58 14.37 -10.49
C HIS A 252 -11.48 14.82 -9.02
N GLN A 253 -10.26 15.04 -8.51
CA GLN A 253 -10.09 15.53 -7.14
C GLN A 253 -10.63 16.96 -6.96
N GLU A 254 -10.52 17.81 -7.98
CA GLU A 254 -11.16 19.13 -8.00
C GLU A 254 -12.70 19.00 -7.94
N ALA A 255 -13.27 18.08 -8.71
CA ALA A 255 -14.71 17.78 -8.69
C ALA A 255 -15.19 17.37 -7.29
N MET A 256 -14.44 16.48 -6.61
CA MET A 256 -14.77 16.03 -5.26
C MET A 256 -14.72 17.17 -4.24
N ALA A 257 -13.72 18.05 -4.32
CA ALA A 257 -13.63 19.21 -3.43
C ALA A 257 -14.75 20.24 -3.70
N ALA A 258 -15.04 20.54 -4.97
CA ALA A 258 -16.14 21.41 -5.39
C ALA A 258 -17.49 20.88 -4.90
N ALA A 259 -17.74 19.57 -5.04
CA ALA A 259 -18.97 18.94 -4.55
C ALA A 259 -19.14 19.13 -3.03
N ARG A 260 -18.06 19.00 -2.26
CA ARG A 260 -18.08 19.19 -0.79
C ARG A 260 -18.31 20.62 -0.35
N LEU A 261 -18.00 21.60 -1.20
CA LEU A 261 -18.35 23.02 -0.99
C LEU A 261 -19.76 23.38 -1.49
N GLY A 262 -20.49 22.42 -2.08
CA GLY A 262 -21.82 22.65 -2.63
C GLY A 262 -21.82 23.23 -4.05
N GLU A 263 -20.67 23.31 -4.71
CA GLU A 263 -20.52 23.76 -6.11
C GLU A 263 -20.93 22.65 -7.10
N ARG A 264 -22.17 22.17 -7.00
CA ARG A 264 -22.67 20.96 -7.69
C ARG A 264 -22.52 21.02 -9.21
N ASP A 265 -22.92 22.12 -9.84
CA ASP A 265 -22.83 22.26 -11.30
C ASP A 265 -21.38 22.24 -11.80
N ARG A 266 -20.47 22.83 -11.02
CA ARG A 266 -19.04 22.79 -11.31
C ARG A 266 -18.50 21.37 -11.16
N ALA A 267 -18.83 20.70 -10.06
CA ALA A 267 -18.41 19.33 -9.80
C ALA A 267 -18.87 18.36 -10.89
N VAL A 268 -20.10 18.50 -11.39
CA VAL A 268 -20.62 17.69 -12.50
C VAL A 268 -19.81 17.90 -13.77
N ARG A 269 -19.56 19.16 -14.18
CA ARG A 269 -18.75 19.46 -15.37
C ARG A 269 -17.33 18.92 -15.25
N LEU A 270 -16.71 19.08 -14.08
CA LEU A 270 -15.37 18.55 -13.81
C LEU A 270 -15.37 17.02 -13.84
N ALA A 271 -16.41 16.35 -13.33
CA ALA A 271 -16.51 14.89 -13.37
C ALA A 271 -16.62 14.37 -14.81
N GLU A 272 -17.40 15.05 -15.66
CA GLU A 272 -17.51 14.74 -17.09
C GLU A 272 -16.17 14.95 -17.83
N GLU A 273 -15.47 16.05 -17.53
CA GLU A 273 -14.14 16.35 -18.05
C GLU A 273 -13.12 15.27 -17.65
N ALA A 274 -13.06 14.92 -16.36
CA ALA A 274 -12.17 13.89 -15.83
C ALA A 274 -12.45 12.52 -16.48
N HIS A 275 -13.72 12.16 -16.64
CA HIS A 275 -14.12 10.92 -17.31
C HIS A 275 -13.66 10.90 -18.77
N GLY A 276 -13.91 11.99 -19.51
CA GLY A 276 -13.49 12.13 -20.90
C GLY A 276 -11.97 12.08 -21.09
N LEU A 277 -11.20 12.65 -20.16
CA LEU A 277 -9.74 12.58 -20.16
C LEU A 277 -9.23 11.15 -19.93
N ALA A 278 -9.81 10.42 -18.97
CA ALA A 278 -9.42 9.04 -18.68
C ALA A 278 -9.67 8.11 -19.87
N LEU A 279 -10.74 8.32 -20.64
CA LEU A 279 -11.04 7.51 -21.84
C LEU A 279 -10.08 7.73 -23.01
N ARG A 280 -9.24 8.78 -22.98
CA ARG A 280 -8.23 9.04 -24.03
C ARG A 280 -7.00 8.15 -23.91
N VAL A 281 -6.83 7.44 -22.79
CA VAL A 281 -5.66 6.62 -22.45
C VAL A 281 -6.11 5.23 -22.01
N PRO A 282 -6.75 4.44 -22.91
CA PRO A 282 -7.31 3.14 -22.56
C PRO A 282 -6.23 2.12 -22.17
N ASP A 283 -5.04 2.23 -22.76
CA ASP A 283 -3.94 1.29 -22.56
C ASP A 283 -3.16 1.60 -21.27
N GLU A 284 -2.79 0.57 -20.51
CA GLU A 284 -2.01 0.71 -19.27
C GLU A 284 -0.61 1.29 -19.52
N GLU A 285 0.00 0.91 -20.64
CA GLU A 285 1.38 1.29 -20.99
C GLU A 285 1.53 2.79 -21.29
N GLU A 286 0.44 3.46 -21.66
CA GLU A 286 0.43 4.90 -21.95
C GLU A 286 0.25 5.76 -20.68
N ARG A 287 -0.04 5.12 -19.54
CA ARG A 287 -0.30 5.81 -18.28
C ARG A 287 0.96 5.85 -17.41
N PRO A 288 1.16 6.92 -16.61
CA PRO A 288 2.16 6.88 -15.55
C PRO A 288 1.96 5.65 -14.65
N GLY A 289 3.03 4.95 -14.28
CA GLY A 289 2.93 3.64 -13.61
C GLY A 289 2.21 3.64 -12.25
N TRP A 290 2.00 4.80 -11.61
CA TRP A 290 1.18 4.95 -10.40
C TRP A 290 -0.32 5.14 -10.70
N LEU A 291 -0.71 5.26 -11.97
CA LEU A 291 -2.08 5.38 -12.48
C LEU A 291 -2.55 4.12 -13.24
N TYR A 292 -1.90 2.97 -13.03
CA TYR A 292 -2.28 1.69 -13.64
C TYR A 292 -3.73 1.29 -13.38
N TRP A 293 -4.31 1.76 -12.27
CA TRP A 293 -5.68 1.52 -11.88
C TRP A 293 -6.71 2.38 -12.64
N LEU A 294 -6.32 3.43 -13.37
CA LEU A 294 -7.27 4.34 -14.03
C LEU A 294 -7.72 3.81 -15.41
N ASP A 295 -8.42 2.67 -15.41
CA ASP A 295 -9.08 2.15 -16.61
C ASP A 295 -10.49 2.75 -16.82
N ALA A 296 -11.19 2.34 -17.87
CA ALA A 296 -12.54 2.83 -18.17
C ALA A 296 -13.58 2.50 -17.07
N THR A 297 -13.44 1.35 -16.38
CA THR A 297 -14.30 0.98 -15.25
C THR A 297 -14.09 1.94 -14.09
N ARG A 298 -12.83 2.24 -13.78
CA ARG A 298 -12.41 3.11 -12.68
C ARG A 298 -12.71 4.57 -12.96
N ALA A 299 -12.60 5.00 -14.21
CA ALA A 299 -13.08 6.30 -14.67
C ALA A 299 -14.60 6.45 -14.49
N ARG A 300 -15.39 5.38 -14.70
CA ARG A 300 -16.84 5.39 -14.45
C ARG A 300 -17.15 5.44 -12.96
N LEU A 301 -16.41 4.69 -12.13
CA LEU A 301 -16.54 4.75 -10.67
C LEU A 301 -16.22 6.15 -10.13
N ASN A 302 -15.19 6.81 -10.64
CA ASN A 302 -14.86 8.20 -10.29
C ASN A 302 -16.02 9.16 -10.65
N ALA A 303 -16.67 8.98 -11.80
CA ALA A 303 -17.84 9.77 -12.18
C ALA A 303 -19.04 9.51 -11.24
N ALA A 304 -19.30 8.24 -10.90
CA ALA A 304 -20.34 7.86 -9.95
C ALA A 304 -20.08 8.41 -8.54
N ASP A 305 -18.82 8.44 -8.11
CA ASP A 305 -18.42 9.04 -6.83
C ASP A 305 -18.65 10.55 -6.78
N ALA A 306 -18.39 11.26 -7.89
CA ALA A 306 -18.70 12.68 -8.00
C ALA A 306 -20.22 12.92 -7.99
N ALA A 307 -21.01 12.09 -8.69
CA ALA A 307 -22.47 12.14 -8.64
C ALA A 307 -23.00 11.91 -7.22
N TYR A 308 -22.45 10.93 -6.51
CA TYR A 308 -22.76 10.64 -5.11
C TYR A 308 -22.44 11.83 -4.20
N ALA A 309 -21.25 12.43 -4.35
CA ALA A 309 -20.86 13.62 -3.59
C ALA A 309 -21.77 14.82 -3.86
N CYS A 310 -22.32 14.93 -5.07
CA CYS A 310 -23.29 15.94 -5.45
C CYS A 310 -24.73 15.62 -5.03
N GLN A 311 -24.98 14.48 -4.36
CA GLN A 311 -26.30 13.98 -3.98
C GLN A 311 -27.22 13.68 -5.17
N ARG A 312 -26.64 13.36 -6.33
CA ARG A 312 -27.36 12.87 -7.52
C ARG A 312 -27.52 11.36 -7.40
N TRP A 313 -28.37 10.92 -6.47
CA TRP A 313 -28.46 9.52 -6.04
C TRP A 313 -28.79 8.55 -7.18
N ALA A 314 -29.71 8.92 -8.07
CA ALA A 314 -30.07 8.10 -9.22
C ALA A 314 -28.88 7.86 -10.17
N ASP A 315 -28.13 8.92 -10.50
CA ASP A 315 -26.96 8.84 -11.38
C ASP A 315 -25.81 8.07 -10.73
N ALA A 316 -25.58 8.30 -9.43
CA ALA A 316 -24.59 7.56 -8.66
C ALA A 316 -24.91 6.05 -8.62
N ALA A 317 -26.15 5.69 -8.30
CA ALA A 317 -26.59 4.30 -8.26
C ALA A 317 -26.48 3.63 -9.63
N ALA A 318 -26.85 4.32 -10.71
CA ALA A 318 -26.69 3.81 -12.07
C ALA A 318 -25.21 3.51 -12.39
N GLY A 319 -24.32 4.47 -12.11
CA GLY A 319 -22.88 4.32 -12.38
C GLY A 319 -22.22 3.20 -11.55
N PHE A 320 -22.54 3.10 -10.25
CA PHE A 320 -22.01 2.00 -9.42
C PHE A 320 -22.52 0.64 -9.88
N ARG A 321 -23.82 0.51 -10.20
CA ARG A 321 -24.42 -0.74 -10.66
C ARG A 321 -23.79 -1.24 -11.97
N GLU A 322 -23.49 -0.32 -12.89
CA GLU A 322 -22.83 -0.67 -14.15
C GLU A 322 -21.38 -1.13 -13.94
N ALA A 323 -20.63 -0.48 -13.03
CA ALA A 323 -19.20 -0.75 -12.86
C ALA A 323 -18.88 -1.91 -11.89
N LEU A 324 -19.74 -2.20 -10.91
CA LEU A 324 -19.51 -3.20 -9.87
C LEU A 324 -19.15 -4.61 -10.39
N PRO A 325 -19.80 -5.16 -11.44
CA PRO A 325 -19.47 -6.50 -11.94
C PRO A 325 -17.99 -6.64 -12.36
N ALA A 326 -17.37 -5.57 -12.86
CA ALA A 326 -15.96 -5.56 -13.25
C ALA A 326 -15.00 -5.54 -12.04
N LEU A 327 -15.49 -5.31 -10.82
CA LEU A 327 -14.70 -5.35 -9.59
C LEU A 327 -14.72 -6.72 -8.88
N ALA A 328 -15.29 -7.77 -9.48
CA ALA A 328 -15.39 -9.09 -8.83
C ALA A 328 -14.04 -9.67 -8.36
N GLY A 329 -12.94 -9.34 -9.05
CA GLY A 329 -11.57 -9.72 -8.65
C GLY A 329 -10.94 -8.84 -7.56
N PHE A 330 -11.61 -7.77 -7.13
CA PHE A 330 -11.11 -6.75 -6.19
C PHE A 330 -12.07 -6.61 -5.01
N PRO A 331 -12.09 -7.57 -4.06
CA PRO A 331 -13.14 -7.67 -3.04
C PRO A 331 -13.26 -6.44 -2.13
N ARG A 332 -12.14 -5.78 -1.81
CA ARG A 332 -12.11 -4.55 -1.02
C ARG A 332 -12.85 -3.41 -1.73
N ASP A 333 -12.53 -3.18 -3.00
CA ASP A 333 -13.13 -2.09 -3.76
C ASP A 333 -14.58 -2.39 -4.11
N HIS A 334 -14.88 -3.65 -4.45
CA HIS A 334 -16.25 -4.11 -4.63
C HIS A 334 -17.09 -3.82 -3.38
N GLY A 335 -16.60 -4.17 -2.18
CA GLY A 335 -17.29 -3.89 -0.92
C GLY A 335 -17.51 -2.39 -0.67
N TYR A 336 -16.51 -1.55 -0.96
CA TYR A 336 -16.61 -0.10 -0.82
C TYR A 336 -17.70 0.50 -1.73
N TYR A 337 -17.70 0.15 -3.02
CA TYR A 337 -18.68 0.69 -3.97
C TYR A 337 -20.07 0.08 -3.81
N LEU A 338 -20.18 -1.18 -3.35
CA LEU A 338 -21.46 -1.81 -3.04
C LEU A 338 -22.15 -1.06 -1.90
N ALA A 339 -21.44 -0.72 -0.82
CA ALA A 339 -22.02 0.04 0.29
C ALA A 339 -22.54 1.42 -0.15
N ARG A 340 -21.86 2.08 -1.10
CA ARG A 340 -22.29 3.37 -1.66
C ARG A 340 -23.47 3.24 -2.62
N LEU A 341 -23.52 2.16 -3.40
CA LEU A 341 -24.68 1.82 -4.22
C LEU A 341 -25.92 1.66 -3.33
N GLU A 342 -25.83 0.83 -2.30
CA GLU A 342 -26.94 0.59 -1.36
C GLU A 342 -27.38 1.88 -0.66
N ASP A 343 -26.46 2.77 -0.29
CA ASP A 343 -26.82 4.07 0.29
C ASP A 343 -27.49 5.00 -0.72
N ALA A 344 -27.00 5.04 -1.96
CA ALA A 344 -27.62 5.83 -3.01
C ALA A 344 -29.05 5.33 -3.32
N GLU A 345 -29.25 4.01 -3.40
CA GLU A 345 -30.57 3.40 -3.66
C GLU A 345 -31.57 3.69 -2.53
N ARG A 346 -31.13 3.78 -1.27
CA ARG A 346 -32.00 4.17 -0.14
C ARG A 346 -32.43 5.64 -0.18
N ARG A 347 -31.75 6.49 -0.94
CA ARG A 347 -31.96 7.95 -1.00
C ARG A 347 -32.68 8.42 -2.26
N ILE A 348 -32.95 7.51 -3.20
CA ILE A 348 -33.87 7.70 -4.33
C ILE A 348 -35.30 7.56 -3.80
#